data_AF-A0A538SR09-F1
#
_entry.id   AF-A0A538SR09-F1
#
_cell.length_a   1.000
_cell.length_b   1.000
_cell.length_c   1.000
_cell.angle_alpha   90.00
_cell.angle_beta   90.00
_cell.angle_gamma   90.00
#
_symmetry.space_group_name_H-M   'P 1'
#
loop_
_entity.id
_entity.type
_entity.pdbx_description
1 polymer ?
#
loop_
_entity_poly.entity_id
_entity_poly.type
_entity_poly.pdbx_seq_one_letter_code
_entity_poly.pdbx_strand_id
1 'polypeptide(L)'
;MAALEVWPDFPPGIDRAPAGAGGMLAAIDPETGRLTRPTPEQVQRLSREAAPSLSQRFDDLPVFRLPDGALMVHLEGRFQQYVVARVDRAGKVHLDCVESPDLERATAAPAAKPVEE
;
A
#
# COMPACT_ATOMS: atom_id res chain seq x y z
N MET A 1 -22.98 -20.40 -10.83
CA MET A 1 -21.60 -20.80 -11.20
C MET A 1 -21.42 -20.49 -12.67
N ALA A 2 -20.97 -19.27 -13.00
CA ALA A 2 -20.51 -18.94 -14.35
C ALA A 2 -18.99 -18.82 -14.25
N ALA A 3 -18.30 -19.59 -15.08
CA ALA A 3 -16.86 -19.70 -15.11
C ALA A 3 -16.24 -18.32 -15.44
N LEU A 4 -15.16 -17.99 -14.72
CA LEU A 4 -14.20 -17.01 -15.17
C LEU A 4 -13.62 -17.51 -16.51
N GLU A 5 -14.13 -17.00 -17.62
CA GLU A 5 -13.39 -17.10 -18.88
C GLU A 5 -12.18 -16.19 -18.77
N VAL A 6 -11.03 -16.83 -18.54
CA VAL A 6 -9.71 -16.25 -18.66
C VAL A 6 -9.63 -15.55 -20.01
N TRP A 7 -9.43 -14.23 -19.99
CA TRP A 7 -9.19 -13.47 -21.22
C TRP A 7 -7.89 -13.95 -21.87
N PRO A 8 -7.91 -14.34 -23.15
CA PRO A 8 -6.77 -15.01 -23.80
C PRO A 8 -5.58 -14.08 -24.13
N ASP A 9 -5.70 -12.76 -23.95
CA ASP A 9 -4.70 -11.77 -24.36
C ASP A 9 -4.15 -10.90 -23.21
N PHE A 10 -4.04 -11.43 -21.99
CA PHE A 10 -3.18 -10.78 -20.99
C PHE A 10 -1.71 -10.92 -21.42
N PRO A 11 -0.98 -9.83 -21.69
CA PRO A 11 0.41 -9.94 -22.10
C PRO A 11 1.21 -10.62 -20.98
N PRO A 12 1.97 -11.69 -21.27
CA PRO A 12 2.91 -12.26 -20.32
C PRO A 12 4.01 -11.23 -20.07
N GLY A 13 3.89 -10.48 -18.99
CA GLY A 13 4.79 -9.36 -18.73
C GLY A 13 4.23 -8.27 -17.81
N ILE A 14 3.23 -8.56 -16.97
CA ILE A 14 3.17 -7.82 -15.69
C ILE A 14 4.33 -8.36 -14.86
N ASP A 15 5.54 -7.92 -15.21
CA ASP A 15 6.68 -8.01 -14.31
C ASP A 15 6.16 -7.51 -12.97
N ARG A 16 6.30 -8.36 -11.93
CA ARG A 16 6.11 -7.95 -10.54
C ARG A 16 6.76 -6.58 -10.42
N ALA A 17 5.95 -5.53 -10.24
CA ALA A 17 6.45 -4.17 -10.15
C ALA A 17 7.67 -4.22 -9.21
N PRO A 18 8.82 -3.63 -9.59
CA PRO A 18 10.01 -3.68 -8.75
C PRO A 18 9.56 -3.32 -7.34
N ALA A 19 9.92 -4.15 -6.35
CA ALA A 19 9.50 -3.98 -4.97
C ALA A 19 9.54 -2.49 -4.65
N GLY A 20 8.34 -1.90 -4.49
CA GLY A 20 8.16 -0.46 -4.60
C GLY A 20 9.26 0.22 -3.80
N ALA A 21 9.92 1.22 -4.38
CA ALA A 21 10.87 2.04 -3.65
C ALA A 21 10.12 2.63 -2.45
N GLY A 22 10.22 1.95 -1.31
CA GLY A 22 9.44 2.25 -0.13
C GLY A 22 9.74 3.69 0.27
N GLY A 23 8.71 4.50 0.43
CA GLY A 23 8.86 5.84 0.95
C GLY A 23 9.36 5.80 2.39
N MET A 24 10.30 6.66 2.75
CA MET A 24 10.69 6.86 4.14
C MET A 24 9.70 7.81 4.81
N LEU A 25 9.06 7.36 5.89
CA LEU A 25 8.25 8.22 6.76
C LEU A 25 9.18 8.95 7.74
N ALA A 26 9.43 10.23 7.46
CA ALA A 26 10.14 11.13 8.35
C ALA A 26 9.20 12.27 8.75
N ALA A 27 9.20 12.63 10.03
CA ALA A 27 8.55 13.83 10.51
C ALA A 27 9.56 14.98 10.52
N ILE A 28 9.09 16.21 10.31
CA ILE A 28 9.90 17.40 10.56
C ILE A 28 9.63 17.82 12.01
N ASP A 29 10.68 17.92 12.80
CA ASP A 29 10.60 18.51 14.14
C ASP A 29 10.22 20.00 14.00
N PRO A 30 9.09 20.45 14.58
CA PRO A 30 8.63 21.84 14.43
C PRO A 30 9.54 22.86 15.13
N GLU A 31 10.34 22.45 16.12
CA GLU A 31 11.25 23.36 16.84
C GLU A 31 12.58 23.48 16.12
N THR A 32 13.09 22.39 15.56
CA THR A 32 14.44 22.35 14.96
C THR A 32 14.44 22.33 13.43
N GLY A 33 13.32 22.03 12.78
CA GLY A 33 13.19 21.89 11.33
C GLY A 33 13.90 20.66 10.75
N ARG A 34 14.42 19.77 11.59
CA ARG A 34 15.19 18.59 11.17
C ARG A 34 14.28 17.39 10.98
N LEU A 35 14.67 16.48 10.08
CA LEU A 35 14.00 15.20 9.93
C LEU A 35 14.24 14.34 11.16
N THR A 36 13.16 13.84 11.75
CA THR A 36 13.13 12.97 12.92
C THR A 36 12.20 11.79 12.68
N ARG A 37 12.27 10.81 13.59
CA ARG A 37 11.32 9.71 13.61
C ARG A 37 9.95 10.24 14.04
N PRO A 38 8.86 9.96 13.30
CA PRO A 38 7.52 10.35 13.72
C PRO A 38 7.14 9.73 15.06
N THR A 39 6.41 10.48 15.89
CA THR A 39 5.86 9.98 17.15
C THR A 39 4.72 8.97 16.88
N PRO A 40 4.36 8.09 17.83
CA PRO A 40 3.23 7.18 17.67
C PRO A 40 1.94 7.90 17.28
N GLU A 41 1.64 9.06 17.89
CA GLU A 41 0.45 9.84 17.58
C GLU A 41 0.45 10.37 16.14
N GLN A 42 1.63 10.73 15.62
CA GLN A 42 1.80 11.18 14.23
C GLN A 42 1.60 10.01 13.26
N VAL A 43 2.10 8.81 13.58
CA VAL A 43 1.86 7.60 12.80
C VAL A 43 0.37 7.27 12.77
N GLN A 44 -0.34 7.33 13.91
CA GLN A 44 -1.79 7.12 13.96
C GLN A 44 -2.57 8.13 13.13
N ARG A 45 -2.15 9.40 13.14
CA ARG A 45 -2.77 10.43 12.31
C ARG A 45 -2.62 10.12 10.82
N LEU A 46 -1.38 9.82 10.39
CA LEU A 46 -1.10 9.43 9.01
C LEU A 46 -1.89 8.18 8.60
N SER A 47 -2.04 7.21 9.51
CA SER A 47 -2.85 6.00 9.28
C SER A 47 -4.32 6.32 9.03
N ARG A 48 -4.89 7.26 9.79
CA ARG A 48 -6.28 7.71 9.60
C ARG A 48 -6.46 8.47 8.28
N GLU A 49 -5.51 9.32 7.93
CA GLU A 49 -5.51 10.05 6.65
C GLU A 49 -5.38 9.11 5.45
N ALA A 50 -4.62 8.02 5.60
CA ALA A 50 -4.40 7.02 4.56
C ALA A 50 -5.54 6.00 4.40
N ALA A 51 -6.43 5.88 5.39
CA ALA A 51 -7.48 4.86 5.42
C ALA A 51 -8.44 4.85 4.21
N PRO A 52 -8.89 6.00 3.67
CA PRO A 52 -9.75 6.02 2.48
C PRO A 52 -9.09 5.37 1.26
N SER A 53 -7.78 5.59 1.09
CA SER A 53 -7.01 5.05 -0.04
C SER A 53 -6.84 3.54 0.00
N LEU A 54 -6.87 2.94 1.20
CA LEU A 54 -6.78 1.48 1.41
C LEU A 54 -8.13 0.79 1.30
N SER A 55 -9.22 1.54 1.13
CA SER A 55 -10.55 0.96 0.95
C SER A 55 -10.56 0.06 -0.30
N GLN A 56 -11.06 -1.16 -0.14
CA GLN A 56 -11.30 -2.10 -1.26
C GLN A 56 -12.79 -2.19 -1.62
N ARG A 57 -13.56 -1.16 -1.28
CA ARG A 57 -15.00 -1.10 -1.58
C ARG A 57 -15.21 -0.69 -3.03
N PHE A 58 -16.06 -1.45 -3.72
CA PHE A 58 -16.43 -1.20 -5.11
C PHE A 58 -17.67 -0.31 -5.25
N ASP A 59 -18.35 -0.03 -4.13
CA ASP A 59 -19.56 0.78 -4.11
C ASP A 59 -19.26 2.18 -4.67
N ASP A 60 -20.20 2.70 -5.46
CA ASP A 60 -20.17 4.07 -6.01
C ASP A 60 -18.95 4.41 -6.90
N LEU A 61 -18.26 3.42 -7.47
CA LEU A 61 -17.18 3.66 -8.42
C LEU A 61 -17.73 4.13 -9.79
N PRO A 62 -17.22 5.24 -10.36
CA PRO A 62 -17.58 5.66 -11.70
C PRO A 62 -17.15 4.65 -12.76
N VAL A 63 -18.08 4.26 -13.65
CA VAL A 63 -17.84 3.38 -14.79
C VAL A 63 -18.06 4.13 -16.09
N PHE A 64 -17.07 4.10 -16.96
CA PHE A 64 -17.08 4.72 -18.28
C PHE A 64 -17.10 3.65 -19.36
N ARG A 65 -17.92 3.85 -20.39
CA ARG A 65 -17.85 3.03 -21.60
C ARG A 65 -16.97 3.74 -22.63
N LEU A 66 -15.96 3.03 -23.11
CA LEU A 66 -15.05 3.51 -24.15
C LEU A 66 -15.67 3.33 -25.55
N PRO A 67 -15.20 4.05 -26.58
CA PRO A 67 -15.76 3.97 -27.94
C PRO A 67 -15.71 2.59 -28.60
N ASP A 68 -14.79 1.73 -28.16
CA ASP A 68 -14.63 0.34 -28.59
C ASP A 68 -15.57 -0.64 -27.86
N GLY A 69 -16.41 -0.14 -26.93
CA GLY A 69 -17.33 -0.93 -26.13
C GLY A 69 -16.75 -1.42 -24.79
N ALA A 70 -15.46 -1.22 -24.52
CA ALA A 70 -14.84 -1.61 -23.26
C ALA A 70 -15.36 -0.76 -22.08
N LEU A 71 -15.26 -1.32 -20.87
CA LEU A 71 -15.62 -0.64 -19.63
C LEU A 71 -14.35 -0.26 -18.86
N MET A 72 -14.27 0.99 -18.45
CA MET A 72 -13.22 1.53 -17.58
C MET A 72 -13.83 1.92 -16.24
N VAL A 73 -13.19 1.51 -15.15
CA VAL A 73 -13.61 1.86 -13.78
C VAL A 73 -12.58 2.83 -13.20
N HIS A 74 -13.03 3.98 -12.71
CA HIS A 74 -12.14 4.93 -12.04
C HIS A 74 -12.11 4.64 -10.54
N LEU A 75 -10.96 4.23 -10.01
CA LEU A 75 -10.81 3.75 -8.62
C LEU A 75 -10.82 4.86 -7.56
N GLU A 76 -10.83 6.14 -7.96
CA GLU A 76 -10.91 7.30 -7.05
C GLU A 76 -9.83 7.32 -5.96
N GLY A 77 -8.65 6.78 -6.27
CA GLY A 77 -7.55 6.68 -5.30
C GLY A 77 -7.77 5.63 -4.19
N ARG A 78 -8.82 4.79 -4.30
CA ARG A 78 -9.02 3.58 -3.49
C ARG A 78 -8.17 2.43 -4.03
N PHE A 79 -8.19 1.28 -3.36
CA PHE A 79 -7.46 0.06 -3.74
C PHE A 79 -5.93 0.21 -3.77
N GLN A 80 -5.40 1.22 -3.07
CA GLN A 80 -3.97 1.35 -2.90
C GLN A 80 -3.47 0.34 -1.85
N GLN A 81 -2.15 0.11 -1.87
CA GLN A 81 -1.45 -0.70 -0.88
C GLN A 81 -0.20 0.07 -0.45
N TYR A 82 0.16 -0.04 0.83
CA TYR A 82 1.43 0.50 1.31
C TYR A 82 2.44 -0.60 1.51
N VAL A 83 3.70 -0.30 1.26
CA VAL A 83 4.83 -1.13 1.71
C VAL A 83 5.46 -0.44 2.91
N VAL A 84 5.52 -1.15 4.03
CA VAL A 84 6.18 -0.68 5.25
C VAL A 84 7.57 -1.32 5.31
N ALA A 85 8.60 -0.48 5.39
CA ALA A 85 9.98 -0.92 5.58
C ALA A 85 10.40 -0.75 7.05
N ARG A 86 10.93 -1.82 7.66
CA ARG A 86 11.42 -1.86 9.03
C ARG A 86 12.89 -2.23 9.05
N VAL A 87 13.70 -1.53 9.85
CA VAL A 87 15.12 -1.85 10.03
C VAL A 87 15.32 -2.48 11.41
N ASP A 88 15.89 -3.67 11.46
CA ASP A 88 16.21 -4.33 12.73
C ASP A 88 17.53 -3.84 13.36
N ARG A 89 17.86 -4.32 14.56
CA ARG A 89 19.09 -3.93 15.27
C ARG A 89 20.37 -4.34 14.54
N ALA A 90 20.31 -5.31 13.62
CA ALA A 90 21.43 -5.73 12.79
C ALA A 90 21.53 -4.92 11.49
N GLY A 91 20.62 -3.95 11.27
CA GLY A 91 20.59 -3.13 10.06
C GLY A 91 19.88 -3.77 8.88
N LYS A 92 19.21 -4.91 9.06
CA LYS A 92 18.47 -5.58 7.98
C LYS A 92 17.12 -4.91 7.76
N VAL A 93 16.77 -4.68 6.49
CA VAL A 93 15.47 -4.14 6.07
C VAL A 93 14.48 -5.28 5.87
N HIS A 94 13.29 -5.15 6.46
CA HIS A 94 12.15 -6.04 6.30
C HIS A 94 11.01 -5.25 5.67
N LEU A 95 10.34 -5.83 4.69
CA LEU A 95 9.26 -5.18 3.94
C LEU A 95 7.95 -5.93 4.17
N ASP A 96 6.88 -5.20 4.47
CA ASP A 96 5.54 -5.75 4.65
C ASP A 96 4.54 -4.98 3.78
N CYS A 97 3.73 -5.68 3.00
CA CYS A 97 2.60 -5.08 2.30
C CYS A 97 1.42 -4.95 3.27
N VAL A 98 0.86 -3.75 3.34
CA VAL A 98 -0.21 -3.40 4.27
C VAL A 98 -1.42 -2.95 3.47
N GLU A 99 -2.43 -3.81 3.48
CA GLU A 99 -3.73 -3.62 2.81
C GLU A 99 -4.81 -3.12 3.78
N SER A 100 -4.47 -3.01 5.07
CA SER A 100 -5.37 -2.55 6.13
C SER A 100 -4.85 -1.27 6.77
N PRO A 101 -5.72 -0.37 7.28
CA PRO A 101 -5.30 0.91 7.84
C PRO A 101 -4.62 0.79 9.21
N ASP A 102 -4.08 -0.37 9.57
CA ASP A 102 -3.46 -0.64 10.87
C ASP A 102 -1.92 -0.51 10.76
N LEU A 103 -1.45 0.68 10.35
CA LEU A 103 -0.02 1.01 10.24
C LEU A 103 0.70 0.87 11.59
N GLU A 104 0.00 1.04 12.72
CA GLU A 104 0.54 0.82 14.06
C GLU A 104 1.02 -0.64 14.21
N ARG A 105 0.18 -1.63 13.87
CA ARG A 105 0.61 -3.04 13.93
C ARG A 105 1.76 -3.30 12.95
N ALA A 106 1.70 -2.72 11.75
CA ALA A 106 2.73 -2.90 10.74
C ALA A 106 4.09 -2.30 11.12
N THR A 107 4.10 -1.20 11.89
CA THR A 107 5.32 -0.51 12.32
C THR A 107 5.82 -0.98 13.69
N ALA A 108 4.93 -1.51 14.54
CA ALA A 108 5.25 -2.01 15.89
C ALA A 108 5.64 -3.49 15.94
N ALA A 109 5.26 -4.29 14.93
CA ALA A 109 5.65 -5.69 14.90
C ALA A 109 7.18 -5.83 14.88
N PRO A 110 7.78 -6.81 15.58
CA PRO A 110 9.15 -7.21 15.32
C PRO A 110 9.23 -7.76 13.90
N ALA A 111 10.34 -7.52 13.21
CA ALA A 111 10.59 -8.11 11.90
C ALA A 111 10.28 -9.61 11.96
N ALA A 112 9.26 -10.04 11.21
CA ALA A 112 8.93 -11.46 11.18
C ALA A 112 10.13 -12.19 10.59
N LYS A 113 10.48 -13.35 11.17
CA LYS A 113 11.50 -14.20 10.55
C LYS A 113 11.06 -14.52 9.12
N PRO A 114 11.99 -14.62 8.16
CA PRO A 114 11.64 -14.99 6.80
C PRO A 114 10.80 -16.27 6.83
N VAL A 115 9.64 -16.24 6.19
CA VAL A 115 8.93 -17.47 5.83
C VAL A 115 9.80 -18.13 4.78
N GLU A 116 10.47 -19.21 5.17
CA GLU A 116 11.05 -20.17 4.25
C GLU A 116 9.87 -20.94 3.62
N GLU A 117 9.84 -20.96 2.29
CA GLU A 117 8.83 -21.64 1.46
C GLU A 117 8.90 -23.17 1.60
#